data_AF-A0A2N9NVV9-F1
#
_entry.id   AF-A0A2N9NVV9-F1
#
_cell.length_a   1.000
_cell.length_b   1.000
_cell.length_c   1.000
_cell.angle_alpha   90.00
_cell.angle_beta   90.00
_cell.angle_gamma   90.00
#
_symmetry.space_group_name_H-M   'P 1'
#
loop_
_entity.id
_entity.type
_entity.pdbx_description
1 polymer ?
#
loop_
_entity_poly.entity_id
_entity_poly.type
_entity_poly.pdbx_seq_one_letter_code
_entity_poly.pdbx_strand_id
1 'polypeptide(L)'
;MTKLTLRLRLSVFYCLAAVSVLAQAELKGTPAELALLLTNAPRSVLVTGESEVRVQADRAILSVQITTTAKELGTALRANEQVRSKFTKLLEGQGIDAGQVKASKFSSTEKHAVFERQGQEPPGQ
;
A
#
# COMPACT_ATOMS: atom_id res chain seq x y z
N MET A 1 -33.37 84.33 -6.60
CA MET A 1 -31.92 84.10 -6.78
C MET A 1 -31.22 83.55 -5.51
N THR A 2 -31.86 83.51 -4.35
CA THR A 2 -31.27 83.04 -3.07
C THR A 2 -31.19 81.52 -2.90
N LYS A 3 -32.07 80.73 -3.53
CA LYS A 3 -32.08 79.27 -3.43
C LYS A 3 -30.89 78.60 -4.14
N LEU A 4 -30.38 79.21 -5.21
CA LEU A 4 -29.25 78.69 -6.00
C LEU A 4 -27.92 78.90 -5.28
N THR A 5 -27.72 80.06 -4.67
CA THR A 5 -26.51 80.37 -3.87
C THR A 5 -26.46 79.53 -2.59
N LEU A 6 -27.61 79.21 -2.00
CA LEU A 6 -27.70 78.30 -0.85
C LEU A 6 -27.30 76.87 -1.22
N ARG A 7 -27.78 76.35 -2.36
CA ARG A 7 -27.41 75.01 -2.87
C ARG A 7 -25.92 74.92 -3.21
N LEU A 8 -25.36 75.97 -3.79
CA LEU A 8 -23.92 76.04 -4.10
C LEU A 8 -23.08 76.05 -2.82
N ARG A 9 -23.47 76.83 -1.81
CA ARG A 9 -22.81 76.84 -0.50
C ARG A 9 -22.92 75.51 0.23
N LEU A 10 -24.07 74.84 0.16
CA LEU A 10 -24.27 73.52 0.75
C LEU A 10 -23.39 72.46 0.08
N SER A 11 -23.26 72.50 -1.25
CA SER A 11 -22.41 71.58 -2.01
C SER A 11 -20.92 71.79 -1.72
N VAL A 12 -20.47 73.04 -1.61
CA VAL A 12 -19.08 73.34 -1.25
C VAL A 12 -18.78 72.91 0.18
N PHE A 13 -19.72 73.11 1.11
CA PHE A 13 -19.59 72.65 2.50
C PHE A 13 -19.52 71.12 2.58
N TYR A 14 -20.32 70.41 1.78
CA TYR A 14 -20.30 68.95 1.70
C TYR A 14 -18.99 68.40 1.11
N CYS A 15 -18.45 69.04 0.06
CA CYS A 15 -17.14 68.68 -0.50
C CYS A 15 -15.99 68.92 0.50
N LEU A 16 -16.02 70.00 1.28
CA LEU A 16 -14.98 70.26 2.29
C LEU A 16 -15.02 69.23 3.42
N ALA A 17 -16.20 68.79 3.84
CA ALA A 17 -16.35 67.78 4.88
C ALA A 17 -15.87 66.38 4.45
N ALA A 18 -15.96 66.05 3.15
CA ALA A 18 -15.50 64.77 2.62
C ALA A 18 -13.97 64.60 2.64
N VAL A 19 -13.20 65.70 2.62
CA VAL A 19 -11.73 65.65 2.64
C VAL A 19 -11.18 65.30 4.04
N SER A 20 -11.94 65.56 5.11
CA SER A 20 -11.50 65.29 6.49
C SER A 20 -11.60 63.83 6.91
N VAL A 21 -12.15 62.95 6.07
CA VAL A 21 -12.27 61.50 6.31
C VAL A 21 -11.19 60.75 5.53
N LEU A 22 -9.96 61.26 5.55
CA LEU A 22 -8.78 60.42 5.32
C LEU A 22 -8.42 59.81 6.66
N ALA A 23 -9.08 58.69 6.99
CA ALA A 23 -8.65 57.82 8.06
C ALA A 23 -7.18 57.48 7.83
N GLN A 24 -6.29 58.04 8.65
CA GLN A 24 -4.90 57.61 8.66
C GLN A 24 -4.91 56.14 9.04
N ALA A 25 -4.58 55.28 8.08
CA ALA A 25 -4.34 53.87 8.35
C ALA A 25 -3.16 53.79 9.34
N GLU A 26 -3.47 53.75 10.62
CA GLU A 26 -2.49 53.69 11.69
C GLU A 26 -1.94 52.26 11.72
N LEU A 27 -0.73 52.08 11.19
CA LEU A 27 -0.07 50.80 11.10
C LEU A 27 0.47 50.42 12.49
N LYS A 28 -0.35 49.73 13.29
CA LYS A 28 0.03 49.25 14.63
C LYS A 28 0.69 47.89 14.54
N GLY A 29 1.80 47.72 15.24
CA GLY A 29 2.52 46.46 15.34
C GLY A 29 3.93 46.65 15.89
N THR A 30 4.59 45.56 16.20
CA THR A 30 6.02 45.56 16.55
C THR A 30 6.88 45.82 15.30
N PRO A 31 8.10 46.37 15.43
CA PRO A 31 8.99 46.59 14.29
C PRO A 31 9.22 45.34 13.42
N ALA A 32 9.20 44.15 14.03
CA ALA A 32 9.34 42.87 13.35
C ALA A 32 8.12 42.53 12.46
N GLU A 33 6.90 42.77 12.95
CA GLU A 33 5.66 42.54 12.19
C GLU A 33 5.52 43.51 11.02
N LEU A 34 5.89 44.77 11.23
CA LEU A 34 5.93 45.79 10.17
C LEU A 34 6.95 45.44 9.09
N ALA A 35 8.14 44.96 9.49
CA ALA A 35 9.15 44.48 8.55
C ALA A 35 8.62 43.30 7.73
N LEU A 36 7.89 42.35 8.33
CA LEU A 36 7.30 41.20 7.64
C LEU A 36 6.12 41.56 6.71
N LEU A 37 5.41 42.66 6.99
CA LEU A 37 4.36 43.21 6.13
C LEU A 37 4.94 43.97 4.93
N LEU A 38 6.01 44.72 5.15
CA LEU A 38 6.66 45.54 4.11
C LEU A 38 7.61 44.73 3.23
N THR A 39 8.20 43.66 3.77
CA THR A 39 8.97 42.72 2.98
C THR A 39 8.04 41.63 2.46
N ASN A 40 8.01 41.42 1.14
CA ASN A 40 7.31 40.31 0.50
C ASN A 40 8.06 38.99 0.79
N ALA A 41 8.22 38.67 2.08
CA ALA A 41 9.01 37.56 2.54
C ALA A 41 8.37 36.25 2.03
N PRO A 42 9.15 35.36 1.40
CA PRO A 42 8.62 34.15 0.81
C PRO A 42 7.99 33.26 1.88
N ARG A 43 6.68 33.08 1.80
CA ARG A 43 5.92 32.16 2.67
C ARG A 43 5.94 30.78 2.03
N SER A 44 6.79 29.89 2.53
CA SER A 44 6.77 28.49 2.13
C SER A 44 5.71 27.74 2.96
N VAL A 45 4.82 27.01 2.29
CA VAL A 45 3.86 26.12 2.94
C VAL A 45 4.22 24.70 2.57
N LEU A 46 4.46 23.86 3.57
CA LEU A 46 4.76 22.45 3.37
C LEU A 46 3.43 21.70 3.18
N VAL A 47 3.21 21.18 1.98
CA VAL A 47 2.06 20.31 1.67
C VAL A 47 2.58 18.88 1.59
N THR A 48 2.20 18.06 2.56
CA THR A 48 2.50 16.62 2.59
C THR A 48 1.29 15.85 2.08
N GLY A 49 1.50 14.96 1.10
CA GLY A 49 0.48 14.05 0.60
C GLY A 49 0.89 12.61 0.87
N GLU A 50 0.02 11.85 1.50
CA GLU A 50 0.16 10.41 1.64
C GLU A 50 -0.81 9.73 0.67
N SER A 51 -0.34 8.71 -0.04
CA SER A 51 -1.19 7.90 -0.93
C SER A 51 -1.04 6.43 -0.56
N GLU A 52 -2.17 5.77 -0.31
CA GLU A 52 -2.24 4.32 -0.14
C GLU A 52 -2.85 3.70 -1.40
N VAL A 53 -2.16 2.72 -1.99
CA VAL A 53 -2.68 1.94 -3.13
C VAL A 53 -2.88 0.49 -2.67
N ARG A 54 -4.13 0.05 -2.64
CA ARG A 54 -4.49 -1.35 -2.38
C ARG A 54 -4.64 -2.07 -3.71
N VAL A 55 -3.72 -2.99 -4.00
CA VAL A 55 -3.81 -3.87 -5.18
C VAL A 55 -4.34 -5.24 -4.77
N GLN A 56 -5.14 -5.86 -5.63
CA GLN A 56 -5.48 -7.27 -5.46
C GLN A 56 -4.26 -8.13 -5.79
N ALA A 57 -4.17 -9.31 -5.16
CA ALA A 57 -3.10 -10.25 -5.47
C ALA A 57 -3.30 -10.81 -6.88
N ASP A 58 -2.53 -10.30 -7.85
CA ASP A 58 -2.65 -10.66 -9.27
C ASP A 58 -2.21 -12.11 -9.58
N ARG A 59 -1.61 -12.82 -8.61
CA ARG A 59 -1.07 -14.19 -8.78
C ARG A 59 -1.20 -15.02 -7.52
N ALA A 60 -1.62 -16.27 -7.67
CA ALA A 60 -1.57 -17.30 -6.63
C ALA A 60 -0.57 -18.38 -7.03
N ILE A 61 0.38 -18.70 -6.14
CA ILE A 61 1.35 -19.78 -6.33
C ILE A 61 0.98 -20.92 -5.39
N LEU A 62 0.65 -22.08 -5.93
CA LEU A 62 0.27 -23.28 -5.18
C LEU A 62 1.36 -24.36 -5.33
N SER A 63 1.83 -24.88 -4.20
CA SER A 63 2.79 -25.98 -4.14
C SER A 63 2.09 -27.26 -3.72
N VAL A 64 2.06 -28.26 -4.60
CA VAL A 64 1.40 -29.55 -4.35
C VAL A 64 2.46 -30.66 -4.36
N GLN A 65 2.46 -31.49 -3.32
CA GLN A 65 3.35 -32.65 -3.21
C GLN A 65 2.56 -33.95 -3.34
N ILE A 66 3.04 -34.85 -4.21
CA ILE A 66 2.45 -36.18 -4.41
C ILE A 66 3.42 -37.23 -3.86
N THR A 67 2.99 -37.92 -2.80
CA THR A 67 3.78 -38.96 -2.13
C THR A 67 3.10 -40.32 -2.31
N THR A 68 3.86 -41.33 -2.71
CA THR A 68 3.38 -42.70 -2.92
C THR A 68 4.29 -43.68 -2.21
N THR A 69 3.70 -44.63 -1.49
CA THR A 69 4.43 -45.64 -0.72
C THR A 69 4.11 -47.02 -1.29
N ALA A 70 5.14 -47.82 -1.55
CA ALA A 70 5.00 -49.22 -1.94
C ALA A 70 6.16 -50.05 -1.39
N LYS A 71 5.99 -51.38 -1.37
CA LYS A 71 7.04 -52.31 -0.93
C LYS A 71 8.27 -52.28 -1.84
N GLU A 72 8.06 -52.04 -3.13
CA GLU A 72 9.12 -51.92 -4.14
C GLU A 72 9.19 -50.48 -4.65
N LEU A 73 10.41 -49.94 -4.74
CA LEU A 73 10.63 -48.58 -5.24
C LEU A 73 10.08 -48.37 -6.66
N GLY A 74 10.30 -49.34 -7.57
CA GLY A 74 9.81 -49.25 -8.94
C GLY A 74 8.28 -49.13 -9.01
N THR A 75 7.58 -49.82 -8.11
CA THR A 75 6.12 -49.74 -7.99
C THR A 75 5.67 -48.40 -7.42
N ALA A 76 6.37 -47.88 -6.40
CA ALA A 76 6.10 -46.55 -5.86
C ALA A 76 6.31 -45.46 -6.92
N LEU A 77 7.38 -45.54 -7.72
CA LEU A 77 7.66 -44.59 -8.79
C LEU A 77 6.59 -44.60 -9.89
N ARG A 78 6.21 -45.80 -10.37
CA ARG A 78 5.16 -45.94 -11.39
C ARG A 78 3.82 -45.42 -10.92
N ALA A 79 3.44 -45.72 -9.67
CA ALA A 79 2.22 -45.21 -9.07
C ALA A 79 2.27 -43.68 -8.94
N ASN A 80 3.40 -43.11 -8.53
CA ASN A 80 3.58 -41.66 -8.44
C ASN A 80 3.37 -40.99 -9.79
N GLU A 81 4.02 -41.52 -10.83
CA GLU A 81 3.96 -40.95 -12.17
C GLU A 81 2.55 -41.01 -12.75
N GLN A 82 1.83 -42.11 -12.49
CA GLN A 82 0.44 -42.23 -12.91
C GLN A 82 -0.46 -41.20 -12.21
N VAL A 83 -0.26 -40.95 -10.91
CA VAL A 83 -1.02 -39.94 -10.17
C VAL A 83 -0.67 -38.52 -10.65
N ARG A 84 0.61 -38.23 -10.87
CA ARG A 84 1.08 -36.95 -11.43
C ARG A 84 0.47 -36.67 -12.80
N SER A 85 0.46 -37.67 -13.69
CA SER A 85 -0.14 -37.53 -15.02
C SER A 85 -1.65 -37.27 -14.95
N LYS A 86 -2.38 -37.99 -14.08
CA LYS A 86 -3.81 -37.76 -13.86
C LYS A 86 -4.09 -36.37 -13.28
N PHE A 87 -3.29 -35.93 -12.31
CA PHE A 87 -3.43 -34.62 -11.69
C PHE A 87 -3.19 -33.50 -12.70
N THR A 88 -2.16 -33.63 -13.54
CA THR A 88 -1.88 -32.65 -14.61
C THR A 88 -3.03 -32.54 -15.59
N LYS A 89 -3.59 -33.68 -16.05
CA LYS A 89 -4.77 -33.69 -16.92
C LYS A 89 -6.02 -33.07 -16.29
N LEU A 90 -6.18 -33.22 -14.98
CA LEU A 90 -7.27 -32.58 -14.25
C LEU A 90 -7.10 -31.06 -14.24
N LEU A 91 -5.88 -30.56 -14.00
CA LEU A 91 -5.58 -29.13 -14.03
C LEU A 91 -5.81 -28.54 -15.43
N GLU A 92 -5.36 -29.22 -16.49
CA GLU A 92 -5.63 -28.84 -17.87
C GLU A 92 -7.13 -28.77 -18.16
N GLY A 93 -7.90 -29.76 -17.70
CA GLY A 93 -9.37 -29.78 -17.81
C GLY A 93 -10.09 -28.68 -17.03
N GLN A 94 -9.44 -28.09 -16.02
CA GLN A 94 -9.93 -26.94 -15.25
C GLN A 94 -9.45 -25.59 -15.83
N GLY A 95 -8.72 -25.61 -16.96
CA GLY A 95 -8.24 -24.40 -17.63
C GLY A 95 -6.90 -23.87 -17.11
N ILE A 96 -6.14 -24.66 -16.34
CA ILE A 96 -4.78 -24.31 -15.92
C ILE A 96 -3.82 -24.82 -17.00
N ASP A 97 -3.14 -23.89 -17.67
CA ASP A 97 -2.22 -24.23 -18.75
C ASP A 97 -0.99 -25.01 -18.24
N ALA A 98 -0.49 -25.95 -19.05
CA ALA A 98 0.67 -26.77 -18.72
C ALA A 98 1.94 -25.92 -18.50
N GLY A 99 2.05 -24.76 -19.14
CA GLY A 99 3.15 -23.81 -18.93
C GLY A 99 3.16 -23.15 -17.54
N GLN A 100 2.04 -23.19 -16.82
CA GLN A 100 1.92 -22.68 -15.44
C GLN A 100 2.27 -23.74 -14.38
N VAL A 101 2.34 -25.02 -14.77
CA VAL A 101 2.64 -26.13 -13.85
C VAL A 101 4.14 -26.41 -13.86
N LYS A 102 4.85 -26.00 -12.81
CA LYS A 102 6.27 -26.32 -12.63
C LYS A 102 6.43 -27.68 -11.94
N ALA A 103 6.91 -28.67 -12.69
CA ALA A 103 7.26 -29.98 -12.15
C ALA A 103 8.65 -29.96 -11.47
N SER A 104 8.69 -30.14 -10.15
CA SER A 104 9.94 -30.31 -9.39
C SER A 104 10.53 -31.73 -9.54
N LYS A 105 11.85 -31.85 -9.33
CA LYS A 105 12.58 -33.13 -9.34
C LYS A 105 12.08 -34.07 -8.23
N PHE A 106 12.00 -35.36 -8.56
CA PHE A 106 11.57 -36.42 -7.64
C PHE A 106 12.60 -36.65 -6.52
N SER A 107 12.13 -36.95 -5.30
CA SER A 107 12.96 -37.37 -4.17
C SER A 107 12.40 -38.67 -3.59
N SER A 108 13.26 -39.64 -3.30
CA SER A 108 12.90 -40.92 -2.68
C SER A 108 13.53 -41.02 -1.31
N THR A 109 12.78 -41.49 -0.33
CA THR A 109 13.30 -41.80 1.01
C THR A 109 12.86 -43.21 1.38
N GLU A 110 13.83 -44.10 1.58
CA GLU A 110 13.55 -45.45 2.08
C GLU A 110 13.17 -45.37 3.56
N LYS A 111 12.01 -45.92 3.92
CA LYS A 111 11.64 -46.11 5.33
C LYS A 111 12.21 -47.44 5.81
N HIS A 112 13.42 -47.41 6.34
CA HIS A 112 13.96 -48.51 7.14
C HIS A 112 13.28 -48.46 8.51
N ALA A 113 12.51 -49.50 8.86
CA ALA A 113 12.03 -49.67 10.22
C ALA A 113 13.25 -50.01 11.09
N VAL A 114 13.71 -49.05 11.89
CA VAL A 114 14.72 -49.33 12.92
C VAL A 114 14.06 -50.29 13.91
N PHE A 115 14.47 -51.56 13.87
CA PHE A 115 14.09 -52.53 14.88
C PHE A 115 14.73 -52.10 16.21
N GLU A 116 13.95 -51.45 17.08
CA GLU A 116 14.33 -51.32 18.49
C GLU A 116 14.29 -52.71 19.11
N ARG A 117 15.48 -53.28 19.36
CA ARG A 117 15.65 -54.48 20.17
C ARG A 117 15.22 -54.13 21.59
N GLN A 118 13.97 -54.44 21.97
CA GLN A 118 13.57 -54.42 23.37
C GLN A 118 14.43 -55.42 24.14
N GLY A 119 15.04 -54.93 25.22
CA GLY A 119 16.03 -55.64 26.02
C GLY A 119 15.53 -57.00 26.48
N GLN A 120 16.32 -58.03 26.20
CA GLN A 120 16.27 -59.30 26.90
C GLN A 120 17.57 -59.40 27.68
N GLU A 121 17.49 -59.04 28.96
CA GLU A 121 18.54 -59.25 29.95
C GLU A 121 18.87 -60.75 29.99
N PRO A 122 20.16 -61.16 29.94
CA PRO A 122 20.50 -62.56 30.06
C PRO A 122 20.21 -63.04 31.50
N PRO A 123 19.64 -64.24 31.70
CA PRO A 123 19.51 -64.78 33.03
C PRO A 123 20.90 -65.04 33.58
N GLY A 124 21.22 -64.42 34.73
CA GLY A 124 22.43 -64.72 35.48
C GLY A 124 22.49 -66.21 35.81
N GLN A 125 23.61 -66.82 35.46
CA GLN A 125 24.12 -68.04 36.08
C GLN A 125 25.53 -67.75 36.56
#